data_AF-A0A2D4JSS9-F1
#
_entry.id   AF-A0A2D4JSS9-F1
#
_cell.length_a   1.000
_cell.length_b   1.000
_cell.length_c   1.000
_cell.angle_alpha   90.00
_cell.angle_beta   90.00
_cell.angle_gamma   90.00
#
_symmetry.space_group_name_H-M   'P 1'
#
loop_
_entity.id
_entity.type
_entity.pdbx_description
1 polymer ?
#
loop_
_entity_poly.entity_id
_entity_poly.type
_entity_poly.pdbx_seq_one_letter_code
_entity_poly.pdbx_strand_id
1 'polypeptide(L)'
;VAAGHQIVALANLRPTEDKEGFDELDSYMYQTVGHQTIELYAEAMGLPLYRHTIKGTSVNTGSIYTKCEGDEVEDLYQLLKLVKDKEEVEAVSVGAILSDYQRVRVENVCKRLAMQPLAYLWRQNQDTLLREIISLKVQAIIIKVAAIGLDPDKHLGKTLDEMEPYL
;
A
#
# COMPACT_ATOMS: atom_id res chain seq x y z
N VAL A 1 13.05 12.76 3.80
CA VAL A 1 12.24 12.21 2.69
C VAL A 1 12.97 12.51 1.40
N ALA A 2 13.01 11.58 0.44
CA ALA A 2 13.58 11.85 -0.87
C ALA A 2 12.82 12.99 -1.58
N ALA A 3 13.45 13.62 -2.57
CA ALA A 3 12.83 14.63 -3.45
C ALA A 3 12.26 15.89 -2.75
N GLY A 4 12.63 16.17 -1.49
CA GLY A 4 12.31 17.44 -0.81
C GLY A 4 10.92 17.54 -0.18
N HIS A 5 10.16 16.45 -0.10
CA HIS A 5 8.84 16.44 0.53
C HIS A 5 8.91 16.26 2.06
N GLN A 6 7.80 16.54 2.75
CA GLN A 6 7.64 16.24 4.17
C GLN A 6 6.46 15.28 4.34
N ILE A 7 6.67 14.20 5.09
CA ILE A 7 5.57 13.29 5.46
C ILE A 7 4.89 13.90 6.68
N VAL A 8 3.58 14.16 6.57
CA VAL A 8 2.78 14.76 7.65
C VAL A 8 1.76 13.81 8.25
N ALA A 9 1.36 12.76 7.52
CA ALA A 9 0.40 11.77 7.98
C ALA A 9 0.59 10.43 7.27
N LEU A 10 0.12 9.36 7.90
CA LEU A 10 -0.01 8.03 7.31
C LEU A 10 -1.48 7.73 7.03
N ALA A 11 -1.75 7.04 5.94
CA ALA A 11 -3.10 6.65 5.53
C ALA A 11 -3.15 5.15 5.23
N ASN A 12 -4.12 4.43 5.79
CA ASN A 12 -4.27 3.00 5.56
C ASN A 12 -5.75 2.60 5.39
N LEU A 13 -6.03 1.85 4.33
CA LEU A 13 -7.28 1.12 4.20
C LEU A 13 -7.12 -0.26 4.84
N ARG A 14 -8.12 -0.66 5.65
CA ARG A 14 -8.11 -1.93 6.41
C ARG A 14 -9.39 -2.72 6.19
N PRO A 15 -9.37 -4.06 6.33
CA PRO A 15 -10.57 -4.87 6.32
C PRO A 15 -11.51 -4.52 7.50
N THR A 16 -12.77 -4.92 7.40
CA THR A 16 -13.76 -4.76 8.48
C THR A 16 -13.44 -5.70 9.64
N GLU A 17 -13.45 -5.19 10.87
CA GLU A 17 -13.14 -5.96 12.10
C GLU A 17 -14.20 -7.05 12.41
N ASP A 18 -15.42 -6.93 11.86
CA ASP A 18 -16.57 -7.78 12.15
C ASP A 18 -16.52 -9.20 11.55
N LYS A 19 -15.40 -9.60 10.93
CA LYS A 19 -15.20 -10.96 10.42
C LYS A 19 -13.90 -11.54 10.96
N GLU A 20 -13.98 -12.23 12.09
CA GLU A 20 -12.89 -13.07 12.59
C GLU A 20 -12.36 -13.98 11.45
N GLY A 21 -11.07 -13.88 11.14
CA GLY A 21 -10.40 -14.68 10.12
C GLY A 21 -10.33 -14.08 8.70
N PHE A 22 -10.79 -12.84 8.48
CA PHE A 22 -10.75 -12.15 7.18
C PHE A 22 -9.66 -11.06 7.10
N ASP A 23 -8.43 -11.38 7.51
CA ASP A 23 -7.25 -10.54 7.27
C ASP A 23 -6.89 -10.45 5.77
N GLU A 24 -7.49 -11.33 4.95
CA GLU A 24 -7.28 -11.42 3.51
C GLU A 24 -8.57 -11.08 2.77
N LEU A 25 -8.62 -9.87 2.22
CA LEU A 25 -9.61 -9.50 1.21
C LEU A 25 -9.08 -9.86 -0.18
N ASP A 26 -9.98 -10.33 -1.05
CA ASP A 26 -9.73 -10.45 -2.48
C ASP A 26 -9.77 -9.04 -3.12
N SER A 27 -8.72 -8.27 -2.85
CA SER A 27 -8.52 -6.89 -3.28
C SER A 27 -7.35 -6.83 -4.25
N TYR A 28 -7.59 -6.25 -5.43
CA TYR A 28 -6.51 -6.00 -6.39
C TYR A 28 -5.69 -4.76 -6.01
N MET A 29 -6.25 -3.89 -5.15
CA MET A 29 -5.61 -2.65 -4.72
C MET A 29 -4.76 -2.81 -3.47
N TYR A 30 -5.25 -3.49 -2.43
CA TYR A 30 -4.73 -3.33 -1.08
C TYR A 30 -4.17 -4.61 -0.49
N GLN A 31 -2.97 -4.51 0.08
CA GLN A 31 -2.45 -5.54 0.96
C GLN A 31 -3.08 -5.40 2.35
N THR A 32 -3.76 -6.44 2.78
CA THR A 32 -4.50 -6.50 4.05
C THR A 32 -3.78 -7.33 5.11
N VAL A 33 -2.98 -8.32 4.70
CA VAL A 33 -2.13 -9.10 5.61
C VAL A 33 -1.10 -8.20 6.29
N GLY A 34 -1.06 -8.24 7.62
CA GLY A 34 -0.19 -7.44 8.47
C GLY A 34 -0.71 -6.02 8.73
N HIS A 35 -1.95 -5.67 8.36
CA HIS A 35 -2.46 -4.32 8.58
C HIS A 35 -2.51 -3.91 10.06
N GLN A 36 -2.53 -4.87 11.00
CA GLN A 36 -2.56 -4.60 12.44
C GLN A 36 -1.26 -3.91 12.91
N THR A 37 -0.13 -4.14 12.25
CA THR A 37 1.16 -3.55 12.64
C THR A 37 1.36 -2.12 12.13
N ILE A 38 0.46 -1.60 11.28
CA ILE A 38 0.57 -0.25 10.72
C ILE A 38 0.54 0.84 11.81
N GLU A 39 -0.14 0.59 12.93
CA GLU A 39 -0.15 1.50 14.08
C GLU A 39 1.25 1.69 14.68
N LEU A 40 2.07 0.64 14.68
CA LEU A 40 3.46 0.71 15.15
C LEU A 40 4.32 1.59 14.25
N TYR A 41 4.05 1.65 12.94
CA TYR A 41 4.74 2.58 12.04
C TYR A 41 4.39 4.04 12.38
N ALA A 42 3.12 4.32 12.67
CA ALA A 42 2.69 5.66 13.06
C ALA A 42 3.33 6.11 14.37
N GLU A 43 3.36 5.22 15.37
CA GLU A 43 4.02 5.44 16.64
C GLU A 43 5.53 5.68 16.45
N ALA A 44 6.22 4.82 15.71
CA ALA A 44 7.66 4.94 15.45
C ALA A 44 8.01 6.21 14.67
N MET A 45 7.13 6.69 13.80
CA MET A 45 7.33 7.93 13.03
C MET A 45 6.87 9.19 13.78
N GLY A 46 6.10 9.05 14.87
CA GLY A 46 5.47 10.17 15.56
C GLY A 46 4.49 10.96 14.69
N LEU A 47 3.79 10.28 13.77
CA LEU A 47 2.87 10.90 12.82
C LEU A 47 1.42 10.42 13.02
N PRO A 48 0.42 11.27 12.71
CA PRO A 48 -0.98 10.85 12.75
C PRO A 48 -1.26 9.74 11.72
N LEU A 49 -2.07 8.76 12.13
CA LEU A 49 -2.54 7.67 11.27
C LEU A 49 -4.05 7.78 11.04
N TYR A 50 -4.42 7.89 9.78
CA TYR A 50 -5.80 7.87 9.32
C TYR A 50 -6.12 6.49 8.75
N ARG A 51 -7.10 5.82 9.35
CA ARG A 51 -7.57 4.51 8.87
C ARG A 51 -9.01 4.60 8.39
N HIS A 52 -9.30 3.94 7.27
CA HIS A 52 -10.67 3.75 6.81
C HIS A 52 -10.91 2.28 6.48
N THR A 53 -12.15 1.84 6.66
CA THR A 53 -12.53 0.44 6.40
C THR A 53 -12.87 0.27 4.92
N ILE A 54 -12.33 -0.78 4.30
CA ILE A 54 -12.67 -1.18 2.94
C ILE A 54 -14.09 -1.73 2.96
N LYS A 55 -14.99 -1.10 2.21
CA LYS A 55 -16.40 -1.50 2.07
C LYS A 55 -16.70 -1.99 0.65
N GLY A 56 -16.03 -1.42 -0.33
CA GLY A 56 -16.13 -1.82 -1.73
C GLY A 56 -15.34 -3.08 -2.04
N THR A 57 -15.49 -3.55 -3.27
CA THR A 57 -14.72 -4.66 -3.85
C THR A 57 -14.07 -4.20 -5.16
N SER A 58 -13.22 -5.03 -5.77
CA SER A 58 -12.65 -4.73 -7.09
C SER A 58 -13.71 -4.88 -8.19
N VAL A 59 -14.49 -3.82 -8.46
CA VAL A 59 -15.61 -3.83 -9.43
C VAL A 59 -15.12 -3.46 -10.82
N ASN A 60 -14.52 -2.28 -10.98
CA ASN A 60 -13.93 -1.85 -12.24
C ASN A 60 -12.50 -2.39 -12.34
N THR A 61 -12.32 -3.46 -13.12
CA THR A 61 -11.01 -4.10 -13.30
C THR A 61 -10.28 -3.71 -14.59
N GLY A 62 -10.82 -2.74 -15.34
CA GLY A 62 -10.24 -2.26 -16.58
C GLY A 62 -8.89 -1.53 -16.41
N SER A 63 -8.21 -1.28 -17.53
CA SER A 63 -6.95 -0.53 -17.59
C SER A 63 -7.12 0.96 -17.30
N ILE A 64 -8.32 1.49 -17.53
CA ILE A 64 -8.71 2.87 -17.21
C ILE A 64 -9.76 2.81 -16.11
N TYR A 65 -9.52 3.54 -15.03
CA TYR A 65 -10.50 3.64 -13.95
C TYR A 65 -11.53 4.74 -14.24
N THR A 66 -12.79 4.37 -14.14
CA THR A 66 -13.94 5.27 -14.08
C THR A 66 -14.65 5.02 -12.76
N LYS A 67 -15.04 6.10 -12.08
CA LYS A 67 -15.77 6.05 -10.81
C LYS A 67 -16.91 5.04 -10.91
N CYS A 68 -16.92 4.08 -9.99
CA CYS A 68 -17.90 3.01 -9.93
C CYS A 68 -18.41 2.88 -8.50
N GLU A 69 -19.72 2.79 -8.33
CA GLU A 69 -20.33 2.62 -7.01
C GLU A 69 -20.02 1.23 -6.45
N GLY A 70 -19.70 1.15 -5.16
CA GLY A 70 -19.31 -0.10 -4.51
C GLY A 70 -17.87 -0.56 -4.83
N ASP A 71 -17.10 0.23 -5.57
CA ASP A 71 -15.70 -0.08 -5.87
C ASP A 71 -14.76 0.39 -4.75
N GLU A 72 -13.79 -0.45 -4.41
CA GLU A 72 -12.82 -0.24 -3.33
C GLU A 72 -11.93 1.02 -3.53
N VAL A 73 -11.84 1.56 -4.75
CA VAL A 73 -11.14 2.82 -5.04
C VAL A 73 -11.88 4.03 -4.48
N GLU A 74 -13.21 3.96 -4.33
CA GLU A 74 -13.97 5.03 -3.71
C GLU A 74 -13.73 5.12 -2.20
N ASP A 75 -13.38 4.01 -1.54
CA ASP A 75 -12.95 4.02 -0.14
C ASP A 75 -11.63 4.78 0.02
N LEU A 76 -10.69 4.63 -0.94
CA LEU A 76 -9.45 5.41 -0.99
C LEU A 76 -9.74 6.90 -1.20
N TYR A 77 -10.71 7.23 -2.06
CA TYR A 77 -11.13 8.62 -2.25
C TYR A 77 -11.63 9.23 -0.93
N GLN A 78 -12.46 8.52 -0.16
CA GLN A 78 -12.95 9.04 1.13
C GLN A 78 -11.81 9.23 2.15
N LEU A 79 -10.91 8.25 2.25
CA LEU A 79 -9.76 8.34 3.15
C LEU A 79 -8.85 9.51 2.79
N LEU A 80 -8.46 9.63 1.53
CA LEU A 80 -7.57 10.69 1.08
C LEU A 80 -8.22 12.08 1.16
N LYS A 81 -9.54 12.17 0.96
CA LYS A 81 -10.28 13.41 1.19
C LYS A 81 -10.21 13.83 2.66
N LEU A 82 -10.47 12.89 3.58
CA LEU A 82 -10.36 13.15 5.02
C LEU A 82 -8.97 13.65 5.41
N VAL A 83 -7.91 12.99 4.94
CA VAL A 83 -6.53 13.40 5.22
C VAL A 83 -6.23 14.79 4.65
N LYS A 84 -6.64 15.06 3.40
CA LYS A 84 -6.49 16.38 2.78
C LYS A 84 -7.18 17.48 3.59
N ASP A 85 -8.40 17.25 4.02
CA ASP A 85 -9.19 18.24 4.77
C ASP A 85 -8.62 18.47 6.19
N LYS A 86 -7.88 17.50 6.75
CA LYS A 86 -7.31 17.58 8.10
C LYS A 86 -5.87 18.11 8.14
N GLU A 87 -5.06 17.73 7.17
CA GLU A 87 -3.61 17.93 7.16
C GLU A 87 -3.12 18.85 6.03
N GLU A 88 -4.05 19.35 5.20
CA GLU A 88 -3.77 20.26 4.07
C GLU A 88 -2.71 19.73 3.08
N VAL A 89 -2.68 18.40 2.87
CA VAL A 89 -1.68 17.77 1.99
C VAL A 89 -1.90 18.07 0.50
N GLU A 90 -0.78 18.21 -0.21
CA GLU A 90 -0.75 18.48 -1.65
C GLU A 90 -0.48 17.22 -2.48
N ALA A 91 0.04 16.16 -1.85
CA ALA A 91 0.51 14.97 -2.53
C ALA A 91 0.28 13.69 -1.72
N VAL A 92 0.23 12.56 -2.43
CA VAL A 92 0.10 11.23 -1.84
C VAL A 92 1.20 10.33 -2.38
N SER A 93 2.04 9.80 -1.49
CA SER A 93 3.06 8.80 -1.84
C SER A 93 2.49 7.39 -1.73
N VAL A 94 2.73 6.56 -2.74
CA VAL A 94 2.27 5.16 -2.77
C VAL A 94 3.40 4.19 -3.09
N GLY A 95 3.28 2.97 -2.58
CA GLY A 95 4.25 1.89 -2.75
C GLY A 95 4.01 0.99 -3.96
N ALA A 96 3.25 1.43 -4.97
CA ALA A 96 3.02 0.61 -6.18
C ALA A 96 4.33 0.42 -6.95
N ILE A 97 4.75 -0.84 -7.15
CA ILE A 97 6.01 -1.18 -7.83
C ILE A 97 5.75 -1.48 -9.31
N LEU A 98 5.14 -2.62 -9.67
CA LEU A 98 4.93 -2.98 -11.08
C LEU A 98 3.50 -2.71 -11.57
N SER A 99 2.53 -2.64 -10.67
CA SER A 99 1.10 -2.66 -11.01
C SER A 99 0.60 -1.35 -11.62
N ASP A 100 0.35 -1.36 -12.93
CA ASP A 100 -0.36 -0.26 -13.61
C ASP A 100 -1.80 -0.11 -13.09
N TYR A 101 -2.42 -1.22 -12.68
CA TYR A 101 -3.76 -1.24 -12.11
C TYR A 101 -3.84 -0.34 -10.86
N GLN A 102 -2.90 -0.51 -9.93
CA GLN A 102 -2.85 0.27 -8.70
C GLN A 102 -2.53 1.74 -8.99
N ARG A 103 -1.53 2.00 -9.83
CA ARG A 103 -1.12 3.38 -10.17
C ARG A 103 -2.28 4.19 -10.76
N VAL A 104 -2.96 3.67 -11.79
CA VAL A 104 -4.03 4.41 -12.48
C VAL A 104 -5.18 4.78 -11.53
N ARG A 105 -5.49 3.92 -10.55
CA ARG A 105 -6.55 4.17 -9.56
C ARG A 105 -6.15 5.26 -8.57
N VAL A 106 -4.92 5.22 -8.06
CA VAL A 106 -4.37 6.29 -7.22
C VAL A 106 -4.34 7.62 -7.97
N GLU A 107 -3.89 7.62 -9.23
CA GLU A 107 -3.86 8.82 -10.08
C GLU A 107 -5.27 9.40 -10.31
N ASN A 108 -6.26 8.54 -10.52
CA ASN A 108 -7.65 8.98 -10.68
C ASN A 108 -8.17 9.67 -9.41
N VAL A 109 -7.94 9.08 -8.23
CA VAL A 109 -8.35 9.66 -6.95
C VAL A 109 -7.63 10.98 -6.70
N CYS A 110 -6.30 11.02 -6.89
CA CYS A 110 -5.50 12.22 -6.70
C CYS A 110 -5.94 13.35 -7.64
N LYS A 111 -6.21 13.04 -8.92
CA LYS A 111 -6.75 14.01 -9.89
C LYS A 111 -8.07 14.63 -9.42
N ARG A 112 -8.98 13.82 -8.89
CA ARG A 112 -10.29 14.29 -8.38
C ARG A 112 -10.15 15.14 -7.11
N LEU A 113 -9.12 14.91 -6.31
CA LEU A 113 -8.83 15.66 -5.09
C LEU A 113 -7.85 16.82 -5.32
N ALA A 114 -7.43 17.06 -6.56
CA ALA A 114 -6.37 18.03 -6.88
C ALA A 114 -5.12 17.83 -6.00
N MET A 115 -4.60 16.60 -5.97
CA MET A 115 -3.35 16.23 -5.30
C MET A 115 -2.40 15.58 -6.31
N GLN A 116 -1.11 15.63 -6.02
CA GLN A 116 -0.06 14.99 -6.81
C GLN A 116 0.15 13.53 -6.36
N PRO A 117 -0.04 12.53 -7.22
CA PRO A 117 0.40 11.17 -6.93
C PRO A 117 1.92 11.06 -7.05
N LEU A 118 2.57 10.47 -6.05
CA LEU A 118 4.01 10.21 -5.99
C LEU A 118 4.26 8.69 -5.96
N ALA A 119 4.55 8.11 -7.13
CA ALA A 119 4.78 6.67 -7.29
C ALA A 119 6.25 6.40 -7.64
N TYR A 120 7.17 6.73 -6.73
CA TYR A 120 8.62 6.68 -6.99
C TYR A 120 9.16 5.29 -7.36
N LEU A 121 8.51 4.24 -6.84
CA LEU A 121 8.91 2.85 -7.08
C LEU A 121 8.31 2.27 -8.36
N TRP A 122 7.43 3.01 -9.04
CA TRP A 122 6.70 2.46 -10.17
C TRP A 122 7.62 2.17 -11.35
N ARG A 123 7.56 0.93 -11.85
CA ARG A 123 8.40 0.36 -12.93
C ARG A 123 9.90 0.44 -12.67
N GLN A 124 10.33 0.59 -11.42
CA GLN A 124 11.72 0.33 -11.03
C GLN A 124 12.04 -1.16 -11.25
N ASN A 125 13.30 -1.46 -11.58
CA ASN A 125 13.74 -2.86 -11.67
C ASN A 125 13.69 -3.49 -10.27
N GLN A 126 13.00 -4.62 -10.16
CA GLN A 126 12.69 -5.26 -8.88
C GLN A 126 13.93 -5.84 -8.21
N ASP A 127 14.86 -6.43 -8.98
CA ASP A 127 16.14 -6.94 -8.46
C ASP A 127 16.95 -5.82 -7.81
N THR A 128 16.97 -4.66 -8.46
CA THR A 128 17.68 -3.47 -7.98
C THR A 128 17.02 -2.95 -6.71
N LEU A 129 15.69 -2.81 -6.71
CA LEU A 129 14.94 -2.36 -5.54
C LEU A 129 15.13 -3.29 -4.33
N LEU A 130 15.10 -4.61 -4.54
CA LEU A 130 15.33 -5.61 -3.51
C LEU A 130 16.73 -5.46 -2.89
N ARG A 131 17.76 -5.36 -3.73
CA ARG A 131 19.14 -5.14 -3.27
C ARG A 131 19.34 -3.80 -2.59
N GLU A 132 18.65 -2.76 -3.04
CA GLU A 132 18.67 -1.46 -2.38
C GLU A 132 18.11 -1.54 -0.96
N ILE A 133 16.96 -2.20 -0.77
CA ILE A 133 16.35 -2.42 0.56
C ILE A 133 17.33 -3.13 1.50
N ILE A 134 18.00 -4.19 1.00
CA ILE A 134 19.03 -4.93 1.77
C ILE A 134 20.21 -4.02 2.10
N SER A 135 20.73 -3.28 1.11
CA SER A 135 21.89 -2.39 1.29
C SER A 135 21.63 -1.25 2.30
N LEU A 136 20.38 -0.77 2.35
CA LEU A 136 19.90 0.23 3.31
C LEU A 136 19.66 -0.35 4.71
N LYS A 137 19.90 -1.65 4.91
CA LYS A 137 19.74 -2.40 6.16
C LYS A 137 18.31 -2.37 6.72
N VAL A 138 17.33 -2.21 5.84
CA VAL A 138 15.91 -2.31 6.21
C VAL A 138 15.64 -3.76 6.59
N GLN A 139 15.19 -3.99 7.83
CA GLN A 139 14.80 -5.31 8.32
C GLN A 139 13.39 -5.67 7.80
N ALA A 140 13.28 -5.95 6.51
CA ALA A 140 12.04 -6.38 5.87
C ALA A 140 11.83 -7.88 6.08
N ILE A 141 10.71 -8.28 6.70
CA ILE A 141 10.40 -9.68 7.03
C ILE A 141 9.25 -10.17 6.16
N ILE A 142 9.37 -11.40 5.63
CA ILE A 142 8.33 -12.03 4.83
C ILE A 142 7.19 -12.51 5.74
N ILE A 143 6.01 -11.91 5.56
CA ILE A 143 4.79 -12.23 6.33
C ILE A 143 3.75 -13.03 5.52
N LYS A 144 3.95 -13.15 4.21
CA LYS A 144 3.09 -13.94 3.30
C LYS A 144 3.88 -14.38 2.08
N VAL A 145 3.59 -15.58 1.58
CA VAL A 145 4.06 -16.07 0.28
C VAL A 145 2.88 -16.61 -0.53
N ALA A 146 2.85 -16.33 -1.83
CA ALA A 146 1.79 -16.76 -2.74
C ALA A 146 2.31 -16.94 -4.18
N ALA A 147 3.49 -17.56 -4.32
CA ALA A 147 4.12 -17.82 -5.60
C ALA A 147 4.64 -19.25 -5.65
N ILE A 148 4.60 -19.86 -6.84
CA ILE A 148 5.18 -21.18 -7.07
C ILE A 148 6.67 -21.13 -6.75
N GLY A 149 7.15 -22.11 -5.98
CA GLY A 149 8.55 -22.19 -5.53
C GLY A 149 8.78 -21.60 -4.14
N LEU A 150 7.83 -20.85 -3.58
CA LEU A 150 7.89 -20.40 -2.20
C LEU A 150 7.11 -21.34 -1.27
N ASP A 151 7.78 -21.82 -0.22
CA ASP A 151 7.23 -22.70 0.81
C ASP A 151 7.01 -21.89 2.10
N PRO A 152 5.74 -21.74 2.58
CA PRO A 152 5.44 -20.99 3.79
C PRO A 152 6.23 -21.45 5.02
N ASP A 153 6.38 -22.77 5.20
CA ASP A 153 7.05 -23.34 6.38
C ASP A 153 8.57 -23.05 6.38
N LYS A 154 9.13 -22.76 5.20
CA LYS A 154 10.57 -22.46 5.04
C LYS A 154 10.88 -20.98 4.91
N HIS A 155 9.94 -20.17 4.45
CA HIS A 155 10.21 -18.81 4.00
C HIS A 155 9.53 -17.72 4.86
N LEU A 156 8.43 -18.02 5.54
CA LEU A 156 7.81 -17.03 6.43
C LEU A 156 8.73 -16.71 7.63
N GLY A 157 8.73 -15.45 8.05
CA GLY A 157 9.54 -14.95 9.15
C GLY A 157 11.01 -14.68 8.81
N LYS A 158 11.48 -15.07 7.63
CA LYS A 158 12.82 -14.70 7.14
C LYS A 158 12.87 -13.25 6.67
N THR A 159 14.03 -12.66 6.80
CA THR A 159 14.34 -11.35 6.25
C THR A 159 14.49 -11.39 4.73
N LEU A 160 14.35 -10.24 4.08
CA LEU A 160 14.56 -10.12 2.63
C LEU A 160 16.00 -10.49 2.23
N ASP A 161 16.98 -10.22 3.08
CA ASP A 161 18.39 -10.58 2.90
C ASP A 161 18.57 -12.12 2.87
N GLU A 162 18.01 -12.83 3.85
CA GLU A 162 18.01 -14.30 3.87
C GLU A 162 17.25 -14.93 2.69
N MET A 163 16.32 -14.17 2.10
CA MET A 163 15.49 -14.60 0.97
C MET A 163 16.06 -14.21 -0.39
N GLU A 164 17.09 -13.37 -0.49
CA GLU A 164 17.67 -12.91 -1.76
C GLU A 164 17.99 -14.07 -2.73
N PRO A 165 18.57 -15.22 -2.30
CA PRO A 165 18.86 -16.32 -3.22
C PRO A 165 17.63 -17.00 -3.85
N TYR A 166 16.44 -16.74 -3.31
CA TYR A 166 15.17 -17.34 -3.73
C TYR A 166 14.27 -16.37 -4.53
N LEU A 167 14.62 -15.08 -4.58
CA LEU A 167 13.77 -13.99 -5.08
C LEU A 167 14.34 -13.32 -6.35
#